data_AF-A0A822XTD2-F1
#
_entry.id   AF-A0A822XTD2-F1
#
_cell.length_a   1.000
_cell.length_b   1.000
_cell.length_c   1.000
_cell.angle_alpha   90.00
_cell.angle_beta   90.00
_cell.angle_gamma   90.00
#
_symmetry.space_group_name_H-M   'P 1'
#
loop_
_entity.id
_entity.type
_entity.pdbx_description
1 polymer ?
#
loop_
_entity_poly.entity_id
_entity_poly.type
_entity_poly.pdbx_seq_one_letter_code
_entity_poly.pdbx_strand_id
1 'polypeptide(L)'
;MLRIKRRAYGHSTNNNTQLVSKNGKYIFNNTKDLVFNEASVYWSVKIQYLASDGTLVKDNTASWVLAEQGAFHLRQFTLDDDGNLRVYNLGPSVNDTWKVVLKAVLEPYAIYETCGPNSIWMGSERNSPYCVCPPWFQNIIGECKRKIPFTGLEDSKFLRPDYVNFNGE
;
A
#
# COMPACT_ATOMS: atom_id res chain seq x y z
N MET A 1 -7.91 -9.09 -23.77
CA MET A 1 -7.54 -7.67 -23.99
C MET A 1 -8.04 -6.86 -22.79
N LEU A 2 -7.17 -6.50 -21.86
CA LEU A 2 -7.52 -5.75 -20.65
C LEU A 2 -8.03 -4.36 -21.05
N ARG A 3 -9.36 -4.16 -21.12
CA ARG A 3 -9.96 -2.84 -21.27
C ARG A 3 -10.19 -2.28 -19.88
N ILE A 4 -9.16 -1.65 -19.32
CA ILE A 4 -9.33 -0.68 -18.23
C ILE A 4 -10.18 0.45 -18.82
N LYS A 5 -11.50 0.40 -18.62
CA LYS A 5 -12.39 1.48 -19.07
C LYS A 5 -12.04 2.71 -18.26
N ARG A 6 -11.40 3.66 -18.95
CA ARG A 6 -10.96 4.96 -18.46
C ARG A 6 -12.13 5.73 -17.83
N ARG A 7 -12.02 5.97 -16.52
CA ARG A 7 -12.38 7.23 -15.86
C ARG A 7 -11.39 7.47 -14.72
N ALA A 8 -10.12 7.48 -15.08
CA ALA A 8 -9.06 8.01 -14.21
C ALA A 8 -8.52 9.25 -14.91
N TYR A 9 -8.63 10.38 -14.22
CA TYR A 9 -7.96 11.63 -14.56
C TYR A 9 -6.46 11.38 -14.38
N GLY A 10 -5.80 10.94 -15.44
CA GLY A 10 -4.40 10.53 -15.41
C GLY A 10 -3.95 10.20 -16.82
N HIS A 11 -3.13 11.10 -17.38
CA HIS A 11 -2.57 10.98 -18.73
C HIS A 11 -1.55 9.84 -18.75
N SER A 12 -1.74 8.83 -19.60
CA SER A 12 -0.73 7.80 -19.88
C SER A 12 -0.60 7.64 -21.39
N THR A 13 0.60 7.97 -21.88
CA THR A 13 1.10 7.66 -23.21
C THR A 13 1.97 6.41 -23.13
N ASN A 14 1.77 5.51 -24.10
CA ASN A 14 2.61 4.37 -24.48
C ASN A 14 2.45 3.04 -23.69
N ASN A 15 2.70 1.94 -24.40
CA ASN A 15 2.36 0.52 -24.17
C ASN A 15 2.82 -0.15 -22.85
N ASN A 16 3.22 0.59 -21.81
CA ASN A 16 3.44 0.06 -20.46
C ASN A 16 2.32 0.56 -19.54
N THR A 17 1.35 -0.30 -19.22
CA THR A 17 0.30 0.04 -18.25
C THR A 17 0.87 0.09 -16.83
N GLN A 18 1.45 1.22 -16.49
CA GLN A 18 1.83 1.61 -15.14
C GLN A 18 0.64 2.31 -14.48
N LEU A 19 0.30 1.93 -13.25
CA LEU A 19 -0.61 2.72 -12.42
C LEU A 19 0.22 3.48 -11.40
N VAL A 20 -0.04 4.77 -11.25
CA VAL A 20 0.65 5.64 -10.30
C VAL A 20 -0.41 6.20 -9.34
N SER A 21 -0.10 6.23 -8.05
CA SER A 21 -0.94 6.90 -7.06
C SER A 21 -1.07 8.40 -7.38
N LYS A 22 -2.10 9.06 -6.84
CA LYS A 22 -2.32 10.49 -7.11
C LYS A 22 -1.23 11.37 -6.51
N ASN A 23 -0.63 10.94 -5.40
CA ASN A 23 0.51 11.61 -4.79
C ASN A 23 1.85 11.32 -5.52
N GLY A 24 1.87 10.46 -6.54
CA GLY A 24 3.06 10.17 -7.35
C GLY A 24 4.10 9.26 -6.70
N LYS A 25 3.94 8.89 -5.43
CA LYS A 25 4.97 8.14 -4.66
C LYS A 25 4.95 6.63 -4.91
N TYR A 26 3.79 6.09 -5.26
CA TYR A 26 3.58 4.66 -5.39
C TYR A 26 3.26 4.29 -6.82
N ILE A 27 3.84 3.19 -7.26
CA ILE A 27 3.75 2.72 -8.63
C ILE A 27 3.39 1.24 -8.60
N PHE A 28 2.37 0.86 -9.35
CA PHE A 28 2.14 -0.52 -9.75
C PHE A 28 2.69 -0.74 -11.16
N ASN A 29 3.86 -1.37 -11.22
CA ASN A 29 4.64 -1.52 -12.45
C ASN A 29 4.41 -2.90 -13.07
N ASN A 30 4.35 -2.94 -14.41
CA ASN A 30 4.29 -4.17 -15.22
C ASN A 30 3.23 -5.19 -14.75
N THR A 31 2.11 -4.70 -14.21
CA THR A 31 1.06 -5.53 -13.59
C THR A 31 1.57 -6.52 -12.53
N LYS A 32 2.68 -6.21 -11.84
CA LYS A 32 3.39 -7.14 -10.96
C LYS A 32 3.82 -6.52 -9.64
N ASP A 33 4.60 -5.46 -9.72
CA ASP A 33 5.37 -4.95 -8.58
C ASP A 33 4.75 -3.67 -8.05
N LEU A 34 4.58 -3.58 -6.74
CA LEU A 34 4.35 -2.31 -6.07
C LEU A 34 5.70 -1.73 -5.63
N VAL A 35 5.94 -0.51 -6.12
CA VAL A 35 7.21 0.19 -6.00
C VAL A 35 6.98 1.53 -5.32
N PHE A 36 7.81 1.84 -4.34
CA PHE A 36 7.86 3.13 -3.67
C PHE A 36 9.03 3.95 -4.23
N ASN A 37 8.78 5.21 -4.56
CA ASN A 37 9.77 6.17 -5.08
C ASN A 37 10.67 5.59 -6.18
N GLU A 38 10.09 4.80 -7.09
CA GLU A 38 10.75 4.19 -8.25
C GLU A 38 11.89 3.20 -7.95
N ALA A 39 12.25 2.95 -6.69
CA ALA A 39 13.39 2.13 -6.31
C ALA A 39 13.00 0.87 -5.53
N SER A 40 12.13 1.03 -4.53
CA SER A 40 11.93 0.01 -3.51
C SER A 40 10.69 -0.83 -3.78
N VAL A 41 10.87 -2.11 -4.10
CA VAL A 41 9.75 -3.05 -4.27
C VAL A 41 9.34 -3.59 -2.89
N TYR A 42 8.09 -3.32 -2.48
CA TYR A 42 7.56 -3.80 -1.19
C TYR A 42 6.50 -4.89 -1.33
N TRP A 43 6.04 -5.17 -2.56
CA TRP A 43 5.11 -6.26 -2.82
C TRP A 43 5.19 -6.69 -4.29
N SER A 44 5.11 -8.00 -4.55
CA SER A 44 5.29 -8.54 -5.90
C SER A 44 4.38 -9.74 -6.17
N VAL A 45 3.40 -9.56 -7.05
CA VAL A 45 2.55 -10.63 -7.58
C VAL A 45 2.10 -10.25 -8.99
N LYS A 46 2.41 -11.10 -9.98
CA LYS A 46 1.99 -10.86 -11.36
C LYS A 46 0.49 -11.11 -11.52
N ILE A 47 -0.25 -10.05 -11.82
CA ILE A 47 -1.68 -10.07 -12.11
C ILE A 47 -1.86 -10.14 -13.63
N GLN A 48 -2.66 -11.11 -14.08
CA GLN A 48 -3.02 -11.26 -15.49
C GLN A 48 -4.30 -10.46 -15.81
N TYR A 49 -5.40 -10.73 -15.11
CA TYR A 49 -6.66 -10.00 -15.27
C TYR A 49 -7.62 -10.20 -14.08
N LEU A 50 -8.57 -9.27 -13.94
CA LEU A 50 -9.74 -9.41 -13.07
C LEU A 50 -10.95 -9.80 -13.92
N ALA A 51 -11.51 -10.97 -13.67
CA ALA A 51 -12.70 -11.45 -14.34
C ALA A 51 -13.98 -10.78 -13.78
N SER A 52 -15.02 -10.73 -14.61
CA SER A 52 -16.31 -10.11 -14.27
C SER A 52 -17.10 -10.86 -13.21
N ASP A 53 -16.75 -12.11 -12.92
CA ASP A 53 -17.32 -12.91 -11.85
C ASP A 53 -16.65 -12.61 -10.49
N GLY A 54 -15.57 -11.81 -10.44
CA GLY A 54 -14.82 -11.56 -9.21
C GLY A 54 -13.63 -12.50 -9.00
N THR A 55 -13.19 -13.22 -10.01
CA THR A 55 -11.95 -14.00 -9.97
C THR A 55 -10.75 -13.14 -10.41
N LEU A 56 -9.76 -12.94 -9.54
CA LEU A 56 -8.49 -12.30 -9.88
C LEU A 56 -7.46 -13.35 -10.27
N VAL A 57 -7.12 -13.41 -11.56
CA VAL A 57 -6.18 -14.37 -12.12
C VAL A 57 -4.75 -13.84 -12.01
N LYS A 58 -3.89 -14.66 -11.44
CA LYS A 58 -2.47 -14.38 -11.24
C LYS A 58 -1.63 -15.33 -12.07
N ASP A 59 -0.41 -14.90 -12.39
CA ASP A 59 0.50 -15.72 -13.16
C ASP A 59 1.08 -16.86 -12.32
N ASN A 60 1.08 -18.07 -12.89
CA ASN A 60 1.68 -19.29 -12.33
C ASN A 60 1.36 -19.55 -10.84
N THR A 61 0.23 -19.04 -10.34
CA THR A 61 -0.21 -19.17 -8.94
C THR A 61 -1.73 -19.27 -8.86
N ALA A 62 -2.24 -19.81 -7.76
CA ALA A 62 -3.68 -19.94 -7.56
C ALA A 62 -4.37 -18.56 -7.58
N SER A 63 -5.42 -18.41 -8.38
CA SER A 63 -6.25 -17.20 -8.45
C SER A 63 -6.85 -16.84 -7.09
N TRP A 64 -7.15 -15.56 -6.90
CA TRP A 64 -7.92 -15.11 -5.74
C TRP A 64 -9.38 -14.96 -6.10
N VAL A 65 -10.24 -15.43 -5.20
CA VAL A 65 -11.68 -15.21 -5.28
C VAL A 65 -12.00 -14.00 -4.41
N LEU A 66 -12.57 -12.97 -5.02
CA LEU A 66 -12.97 -11.76 -4.31
C LEU A 66 -14.31 -11.96 -3.60
N ALA A 67 -14.55 -11.13 -2.57
CA ALA A 67 -15.86 -11.08 -1.95
C ALA A 67 -16.96 -10.75 -2.99
N GLU A 68 -18.14 -11.35 -2.80
CA GLU A 68 -19.29 -11.22 -3.72
C GLU A 68 -19.02 -11.78 -5.14
N GLN A 69 -18.32 -12.93 -5.21
CA GLN A 69 -18.12 -13.66 -6.46
C GLN A 69 -19.47 -14.05 -7.09
N GLY A 70 -19.58 -13.95 -8.41
CA GLY A 70 -20.77 -14.30 -9.19
C GLY A 70 -21.85 -13.21 -9.23
N ALA A 71 -21.75 -12.17 -8.40
CA ALA A 71 -22.66 -11.04 -8.45
C ALA A 71 -22.21 -9.99 -9.48
N PHE A 72 -23.19 -9.36 -10.15
CA PHE A 72 -22.97 -8.32 -11.15
C PHE A 72 -22.58 -7.00 -10.46
N HIS A 73 -21.29 -6.85 -10.18
CA HIS A 73 -20.69 -5.64 -9.60
C HIS A 73 -19.83 -4.89 -10.61
N LEU A 74 -19.86 -3.57 -10.55
CA LEU A 74 -18.79 -2.76 -11.15
C LEU A 74 -17.55 -2.89 -10.28
N ARG A 75 -16.40 -3.16 -10.90
CA ARG A 75 -15.13 -3.35 -10.19
C ARG A 75 -14.09 -2.33 -10.64
N GLN A 76 -13.41 -1.74 -9.68
CA GLN A 76 -12.32 -0.81 -9.92
C GLN A 76 -11.03 -1.34 -9.28
N PHE A 77 -9.98 -1.35 -10.08
CA PHE A 77 -8.62 -1.64 -9.63
C PHE A 77 -7.90 -0.31 -9.41
N THR A 78 -7.52 0.00 -8.17
CA THR A 78 -7.00 1.32 -7.80
C THR A 78 -5.74 1.16 -6.97
N LEU A 79 -4.71 1.94 -7.31
CA LEU A 79 -3.58 2.19 -6.42
C LEU A 79 -3.89 3.47 -5.63
N ASP A 80 -4.11 3.33 -4.33
CA ASP A 80 -4.44 4.46 -3.47
C ASP A 80 -3.19 5.18 -2.95
N ASP A 81 -3.35 6.39 -2.43
CA ASP A 81 -2.25 7.24 -1.96
C ASP A 81 -1.56 6.73 -0.69
N ASP A 82 -2.10 5.70 -0.05
CA ASP A 82 -1.45 4.97 1.04
C ASP A 82 -0.58 3.80 0.54
N GLY A 83 -0.35 3.72 -0.78
CA GLY A 83 0.50 2.73 -1.41
C GLY A 83 -0.09 1.34 -1.52
N ASN A 84 -1.35 1.14 -1.14
CA ASN A 84 -1.98 -0.16 -1.29
C ASN A 84 -2.77 -0.26 -2.60
N LEU A 85 -2.67 -1.42 -3.23
CA LEU A 85 -3.45 -1.76 -4.42
C LEU A 85 -4.73 -2.46 -3.99
N ARG A 86 -5.87 -1.91 -4.40
CA ARG A 86 -7.19 -2.36 -3.96
C ARG A 86 -8.11 -2.68 -5.13
N VAL A 87 -8.99 -3.65 -4.88
CA VAL A 87 -10.19 -3.85 -5.70
C VAL A 87 -11.38 -3.33 -4.92
N TYR A 88 -12.14 -2.45 -5.57
CA TYR A 88 -13.39 -1.94 -5.09
C TYR A 88 -14.55 -2.56 -5.88
N ASN A 89 -15.60 -2.99 -5.19
CA ASN A 89 -16.89 -3.38 -5.78
C ASN A 89 -17.91 -2.26 -5.55
N LEU A 90 -18.72 -1.99 -6.56
CA LEU A 90 -19.95 -1.21 -6.44
C LEU A 90 -21.11 -2.08 -6.90
N GLY A 91 -22.11 -2.25 -6.01
CA GLY A 91 -23.32 -2.98 -6.31
C GLY A 91 -24.28 -2.25 -7.26
N PRO A 92 -25.30 -2.97 -7.75
CA PRO A 92 -26.22 -2.45 -8.75
C PRO A 92 -27.26 -1.47 -8.16
N SER A 93 -27.37 -1.37 -6.83
CA SER A 93 -28.32 -0.45 -6.20
C SER A 93 -27.83 0.99 -6.31
N VAL A 94 -28.76 1.92 -6.49
CA VAL A 94 -28.48 3.37 -6.57
C VAL A 94 -27.81 3.89 -5.29
N ASN A 95 -28.08 3.25 -4.14
CA ASN A 95 -27.54 3.63 -2.84
C ASN A 95 -26.27 2.85 -2.45
N ASP A 96 -25.76 1.98 -3.33
CA ASP A 96 -24.54 1.24 -3.02
C ASP A 96 -23.32 2.18 -3.05
N THR A 97 -22.35 1.86 -2.20
CA THR A 97 -21.07 2.57 -2.12
C THR A 97 -19.94 1.63 -2.53
N TRP A 98 -18.81 2.20 -2.93
CA TRP A 98 -17.62 1.41 -3.24
C TRP A 98 -17.09 0.72 -1.98
N LYS A 99 -17.05 -0.61 -2.00
CA LYS A 99 -16.52 -1.43 -0.91
C LYS A 99 -15.20 -2.07 -1.32
N VAL A 100 -14.22 -2.07 -0.43
CA VAL A 100 -12.95 -2.78 -0.64
C VAL A 100 -13.20 -4.29 -0.52
N VAL A 101 -12.88 -5.03 -1.57
CA VAL A 101 -13.00 -6.51 -1.61
C VAL A 101 -11.65 -7.21 -1.77
N LEU A 102 -10.59 -6.46 -2.00
CA LEU A 102 -9.20 -6.94 -1.98
C LEU A 102 -8.26 -5.82 -1.53
N LYS A 103 -7.24 -6.18 -0.76
CA LYS A 103 -6.02 -5.40 -0.56
C LYS A 103 -4.83 -6.28 -0.91
N ALA A 104 -3.88 -5.73 -1.68
CA ALA A 104 -2.66 -6.45 -2.03
C ALA A 104 -1.77 -6.70 -0.81
N VAL A 105 -1.55 -5.65 0.00
CA VAL A 105 -0.78 -5.72 1.23
C VAL A 105 -1.76 -5.72 2.41
N LEU A 106 -1.81 -6.83 3.15
CA LEU A 106 -2.72 -6.95 4.31
C LEU A 106 -2.20 -6.19 5.52
N GLU A 107 -0.88 -6.19 5.70
CA GLU A 107 -0.17 -5.59 6.82
C GLU A 107 0.34 -4.20 6.43
N PRO A 108 -0.30 -3.10 6.86
CA PRO A 108 0.04 -1.76 6.38
C PRO A 108 1.50 -1.38 6.65
N TYR A 109 2.10 -1.89 7.73
CA TYR A 109 3.49 -1.60 8.08
C TYR A 109 4.53 -2.08 7.04
N ALA A 110 4.15 -3.00 6.14
CA ALA A 110 4.99 -3.43 5.03
C ALA A 110 5.02 -2.39 3.88
N ILE A 111 4.15 -1.39 3.90
CA ILE A 111 4.14 -0.30 2.92
C ILE A 111 4.98 0.87 3.47
N TYR A 112 5.88 1.37 2.62
CA TYR A 112 6.72 2.53 2.92
C TYR A 112 5.89 3.76 3.31
N GLU A 113 6.48 4.65 4.11
CA GLU A 113 5.87 5.87 4.64
C GLU A 113 4.53 5.70 5.40
N THR A 114 4.10 4.48 5.71
CA THR A 114 2.93 4.26 6.59
C THR A 114 3.10 4.96 7.94
N CYS A 115 4.34 4.96 8.45
CA CYS A 115 4.77 5.86 9.51
C CYS A 115 5.87 6.77 8.99
N GLY A 116 5.90 8.01 9.49
CA GLY A 116 6.93 8.98 9.15
C GLY A 116 8.33 8.56 9.62
N PRO A 117 9.37 9.30 9.23
CA PRO A 117 10.75 9.00 9.61
C PRO A 117 10.92 8.82 11.12
N ASN A 118 11.76 7.85 11.51
CA ASN A 118 12.07 7.48 12.89
C ASN A 118 10.83 7.16 13.76
N SER A 119 9.73 6.75 13.15
CA SER A 119 8.51 6.37 13.86
C SER A 119 8.32 4.86 13.82
N ILE A 120 7.78 4.29 14.88
CA ILE A 120 7.48 2.86 14.98
C ILE A 120 5.98 2.69 14.72
N TRP A 121 5.64 1.82 13.78
CA TRP A 121 4.26 1.40 13.58
C TRP A 121 3.83 0.50 14.73
N MET A 122 2.69 0.84 15.33
CA MET A 122 2.05 0.07 16.39
C MET A 122 0.64 -0.26 15.94
N GLY A 123 0.30 -1.53 15.97
CA GLY A 123 -1.04 -1.99 15.67
C GLY A 123 -1.24 -3.41 16.17
N SER A 124 -2.48 -3.74 16.44
CA SER A 124 -2.90 -5.11 16.73
C SER A 124 -4.24 -5.35 16.06
N GLU A 125 -4.69 -6.60 16.01
CA GLU A 125 -6.01 -6.95 15.46
C GLU A 125 -7.17 -6.19 16.13
N ARG A 126 -6.96 -5.65 17.34
CA ARG A 126 -8.00 -4.97 18.14
C ARG A 126 -7.91 -3.45 18.12
N ASN A 127 -6.79 -2.87 17.71
CA ASN A 127 -6.55 -1.43 17.78
C ASN A 127 -6.33 -0.86 16.38
N SER A 128 -6.89 0.32 16.13
CA SER A 128 -6.53 1.08 14.93
C SER A 128 -5.02 1.29 14.92
N PRO A 129 -4.33 1.05 13.79
CA PRO A 129 -2.90 1.27 13.70
C PRO A 129 -2.56 2.74 13.99
N TYR A 130 -1.42 2.97 14.66
CA TYR A 130 -0.89 4.30 14.99
C TYR A 130 0.64 4.27 15.00
N CYS A 131 1.25 5.45 14.90
CA CYS A 131 2.71 5.59 14.91
C CYS A 131 3.18 6.19 16.24
N VAL A 132 4.25 5.66 16.82
CA VAL A 132 4.87 6.17 18.05
C VAL A 132 6.32 6.56 17.82
N CYS A 133 6.78 7.58 18.54
CA CYS A 133 8.21 7.86 18.58
C CYS A 133 8.92 6.87 19.49
N PRO A 134 10.12 6.39 19.11
CA PRO A 134 10.99 5.63 19.98
C PRO A 134 11.32 6.41 21.27
N PRO A 135 11.78 5.72 22.32
CA PRO A 135 12.40 6.37 23.46
C PRO A 135 13.49 7.36 23.00
N TRP A 136 13.52 8.55 23.62
CA TRP A 136 14.42 9.67 23.27
C TRP A 136 14.09 10.45 21.99
N PHE A 137 12.99 10.14 21.32
CA PHE A 137 12.44 10.96 20.24
C PHE A 137 11.14 11.63 20.68
N GLN A 138 10.82 12.77 20.06
CA GLN A 138 9.58 13.49 20.25
C GLN A 138 8.93 13.78 18.90
N ASN A 139 7.60 13.77 18.88
CA ASN A 139 6.85 14.08 17.67
C ASN A 139 6.89 15.60 17.44
N ILE A 140 7.35 16.00 16.26
CA ILE A 140 7.37 17.38 15.78
C ILE A 140 6.70 17.36 14.42
N ILE A 141 5.43 17.76 14.35
CA ILE A 141 4.65 17.87 13.10
C ILE A 141 4.65 16.54 12.32
N GLY A 142 4.37 15.42 13.01
CA GLY A 142 4.31 14.11 12.36
C GLY A 142 5.65 13.41 12.12
N GLU A 143 6.77 14.07 12.43
CA GLU A 143 8.11 13.48 12.37
C GLU A 143 8.65 13.20 13.78
N CYS A 144 9.28 12.05 13.98
CA CYS A 144 9.98 11.78 15.23
C CYS A 144 11.41 12.33 15.15
N LYS A 145 11.72 13.30 16.01
CA LYS A 145 13.04 13.95 16.11
C LYS A 145 13.69 13.66 17.45
N ARG A 146 15.02 13.54 17.48
CA ARG A 146 15.76 13.30 18.73
C ARG A 146 15.47 14.45 19.70
N LYS A 147 15.17 14.12 20.95
CA LYS A 147 15.03 15.10 22.05
C LYS A 147 16.36 15.77 22.36
N ILE A 148 17.44 15.00 22.26
CA ILE A 148 18.81 15.46 22.49
C ILE A 148 19.55 15.46 21.15
N PRO A 149 20.13 16.59 20.72
CA PRO A 149 20.93 16.66 19.50
C PRO A 149 22.08 15.66 19.50
N PHE A 150 22.50 15.24 18.31
CA PHE A 150 23.66 14.36 18.17
C PHE A 150 24.93 15.22 18.23
N THR A 151 25.76 15.01 19.24
CA THR A 151 26.98 15.80 19.47
C THR A 151 28.25 15.12 18.98
N GLY A 152 28.17 13.85 18.53
CA GLY A 152 29.31 13.07 18.07
C GLY A 152 29.20 11.60 18.47
N LEU A 153 30.09 10.77 17.92
CA LEU A 153 30.09 9.32 18.19
C LEU A 153 30.66 8.99 19.57
N GLU A 154 31.59 9.79 20.09
CA GLU A 154 32.37 9.48 21.31
C GLU A 154 31.49 9.29 22.56
N ASP A 155 30.45 10.12 22.71
CA ASP A 155 29.52 10.06 23.85
C ASP A 155 28.18 9.37 23.51
N SER A 156 28.10 8.74 22.34
CA SER A 156 26.86 8.14 21.86
C SER A 156 26.70 6.69 22.34
N LYS A 157 25.45 6.29 22.54
CA LYS A 157 25.08 4.90 22.83
C LYS A 157 23.98 4.47 21.86
N PHE A 158 24.00 3.19 21.49
CA PHE A 158 22.95 2.58 20.70
C PHE A 158 21.92 1.95 21.63
N LEU A 159 20.65 2.20 21.35
CA LEU A 159 19.55 1.46 21.92
C LEU A 159 19.12 0.42 20.88
N ARG A 160 19.08 -0.85 21.27
CA ARG A 160 18.45 -1.88 20.45
C ARG A 160 16.96 -1.89 20.77
N PRO A 161 16.07 -1.61 19.81
CA PRO A 161 14.64 -1.83 20.00
C PRO A 161 14.38 -3.34 20.05
N ASP A 162 13.63 -3.80 21.04
CA ASP A 162 13.18 -5.19 21.09
C ASP A 162 11.81 -5.29 20.38
N TYR A 163 11.58 -6.39 19.66
CA TYR A 163 10.31 -6.70 18.96
C TYR A 163 9.88 -5.69 17.89
N VAL A 164 10.83 -5.09 17.16
CA VAL A 164 10.55 -4.18 16.03
C VAL A 164 11.12 -4.78 14.74
N ASN A 165 10.29 -4.84 13.69
CA ASN A 165 10.76 -5.15 12.34
C ASN A 165 11.29 -3.88 11.67
N PHE A 166 12.48 -3.97 11.08
CA PHE A 166 13.10 -2.87 10.35
C PHE A 166 12.86 -3.05 8.85
N ASN A 167 12.15 -2.09 8.24
CA ASN A 167 11.84 -2.06 6.80
C ASN A 167 12.61 -0.93 6.08
N GLY A 168 13.80 -0.59 6.55
CA GLY A 168 14.67 0.39 5.90
C GLY A 168 15.61 -0.24 4.88
N GLU A 169 15.93 0.52 3.84
CA GLU A 169 17.10 0.29 2.97
C GLU A 169 18.39 0.78 3.64
#